data_AF-A0A3C1F7V7-F1
#
_entry.id   AF-A0A3C1F7V7-F1
#
_cell.length_a   1.000
_cell.length_b   1.000
_cell.length_c   1.000
_cell.angle_alpha   90.00
_cell.angle_beta   90.00
_cell.angle_gamma   90.00
#
_symmetry.space_group_name_H-M   'P 1'
#
loop_
_entity.id
_entity.type
_entity.pdbx_description
1 polymer ?
#
loop_
_entity_poly.entity_id
_entity_poly.type
_entity_poly.pdbx_seq_one_letter_code
_entity_poly.pdbx_strand_id
1 'polypeptide(L)'
;MPFQKGKSGNPGGRPKGYRELRDLCREETEANVAELIRVRDHGESDAVRAKAAEVLLDRGWGKATQPLSGDGESGGLVIEIRKYTTQEPE
;
A
#
# COMPACT_ATOMS: atom_id res chain seq x y z
N MET A 1 17.21 -6.13 -24.68
CA MET A 1 16.00 -6.12 -25.52
C MET A 1 14.97 -5.23 -24.85
N PRO A 2 14.34 -4.26 -25.56
CA PRO A 2 13.35 -3.37 -24.97
C PRO A 2 12.01 -4.10 -24.71
N PHE A 3 11.26 -3.66 -23.68
CA PHE A 3 9.91 -4.19 -23.39
C PHE A 3 8.92 -3.81 -24.51
N GLN A 4 8.06 -4.75 -24.91
CA GLN A 4 7.05 -4.52 -25.95
C GLN A 4 5.86 -3.72 -25.38
N LYS A 5 5.57 -2.54 -25.95
CA LYS A 5 4.43 -1.70 -25.54
C LYS A 5 3.12 -2.52 -25.56
N GLY A 6 2.37 -2.47 -24.46
CA GLY A 6 1.11 -3.22 -24.32
C GLY A 6 1.26 -4.68 -23.87
N LYS A 7 2.49 -5.18 -23.68
CA LYS A 7 2.73 -6.49 -23.05
C LYS A 7 3.48 -6.33 -21.74
N SER A 8 2.99 -6.99 -20.70
CA SER A 8 3.69 -7.07 -19.41
C SER A 8 5.08 -7.66 -19.62
N GLY A 9 6.10 -7.00 -19.05
CA GLY A 9 7.46 -7.53 -18.97
C GLY A 9 7.59 -8.77 -18.09
N ASN A 10 6.55 -9.08 -17.31
CA ASN A 10 6.42 -10.31 -16.55
C ASN A 10 5.13 -11.05 -16.98
N PRO A 11 5.21 -11.89 -18.03
CA PRO A 11 4.07 -12.65 -18.54
C PRO A 11 3.50 -13.64 -17.50
N GLY A 12 4.34 -14.15 -16.59
CA GLY A 12 3.95 -15.09 -15.53
C GLY A 12 3.24 -14.44 -14.34
N GLY A 13 3.09 -13.10 -14.36
CA GLY A 13 2.52 -12.35 -13.25
C GLY A 13 3.39 -12.38 -12.00
N ARG A 14 2.90 -11.79 -10.90
CA ARG A 14 3.60 -11.85 -9.61
C ARG A 14 3.81 -13.31 -9.22
N PRO A 15 5.06 -13.77 -8.97
CA PRO A 15 5.34 -15.12 -8.55
C PRO A 15 4.44 -15.51 -7.36
N LYS A 16 3.86 -16.72 -7.38
CA LYS A 16 2.96 -17.24 -6.33
C LYS A 16 3.61 -17.37 -4.95
N GLY A 17 4.95 -17.31 -4.89
CA GLY A 17 5.70 -17.40 -3.64
C GLY A 17 5.27 -16.32 -2.64
N TYR A 18 5.34 -16.68 -1.36
CA TYR A 18 5.03 -15.84 -0.19
C TYR A 18 3.55 -15.75 0.23
N ARG A 19 2.62 -16.57 -0.30
CA ARG A 19 1.28 -16.64 0.30
C ARG A 19 1.37 -17.10 1.76
N GLU A 20 2.02 -18.24 1.99
CA GLU A 20 2.24 -18.80 3.32
C GLU A 20 3.00 -17.83 4.25
N LEU A 21 4.06 -17.17 3.76
CA LEU A 21 4.79 -16.17 4.54
C LEU A 21 3.90 -14.97 4.90
N ARG A 22 3.06 -14.50 3.97
CA ARG A 22 2.14 -13.39 4.24
C ARG A 22 1.09 -13.76 5.26
N ASP A 23 0.58 -15.00 5.18
CA ASP A 23 -0.42 -15.48 6.11
C ASP A 23 0.18 -15.64 7.51
N LEU A 24 1.39 -16.20 7.62
CA LEU A 24 2.16 -16.24 8.87
C LEU A 24 2.39 -14.83 9.45
N CYS A 25 2.81 -13.86 8.62
CA CYS A 25 3.00 -12.48 9.10
C CYS A 25 1.70 -11.81 9.56
N ARG A 26 0.54 -12.21 9.02
CA ARG A 26 -0.76 -11.70 9.46
C ARG A 26 -1.19 -12.33 10.77
N GLU A 27 -0.95 -13.63 10.95
CA GLU A 27 -1.22 -14.34 12.20
C GLU A 27 -0.43 -13.72 13.37
N GLU A 28 0.82 -13.32 13.13
CA GLU A 28 1.68 -12.66 14.12
C GLU A 28 1.35 -11.16 14.36
N THR A 29 0.26 -10.62 13.80
CA THR A 29 -0.03 -9.18 13.89
C THR A 29 -0.15 -8.69 15.33
N GLU A 30 -0.84 -9.43 16.18
CA GLU A 30 -1.06 -9.04 17.59
C GLU A 30 0.27 -8.98 18.37
N ALA A 31 1.11 -10.01 18.22
CA ALA A 31 2.42 -10.06 18.84
C ALA A 31 3.34 -8.92 18.35
N ASN A 32 3.33 -8.64 17.04
CA ASN A 32 4.10 -7.54 16.46
C ASN A 32 3.61 -6.16 16.95
N VAL A 33 2.31 -5.97 17.14
CA VAL A 33 1.76 -4.73 17.72
C VAL A 33 2.17 -4.59 19.18
N ALA A 34 2.10 -5.66 19.97
CA ALA A 34 2.57 -5.66 21.35
C ALA A 34 4.07 -5.31 21.44
N GLU A 35 4.89 -5.83 20.53
CA GLU A 35 6.31 -5.51 20.46
C GLU A 35 6.56 -4.04 20.08
N LEU A 36 5.78 -3.47 19.15
CA LEU A 36 5.85 -2.03 18.84
C LEU A 36 5.51 -1.16 20.06
N ILE A 37 4.53 -1.56 20.87
CA ILE A 37 4.20 -0.88 22.14
C ILE A 37 5.39 -0.96 23.11
N ARG A 38 6.01 -2.13 23.25
CA ARG A 38 7.21 -2.31 24.09
C ARG A 38 8.36 -1.42 23.61
N VAL A 39 8.61 -1.38 22.30
CA VAL A 39 9.66 -0.54 21.69
C VAL A 39 9.35 0.95 21.87
N ARG A 40 8.08 1.37 21.77
CA ARG A 40 7.65 2.73 22.06
C ARG A 40 7.95 3.13 23.51
N ASP A 41 7.75 2.23 24.47
CA ASP A 41 7.86 2.54 25.90
C ASP A 41 9.29 2.38 26.44
N HIS A 42 10.08 1.47 25.85
CA HIS A 42 11.38 1.05 26.39
C HIS A 42 12.53 1.10 25.38
N GLY A 43 12.30 1.63 24.17
CA GLY A 43 13.33 1.75 23.15
C GLY A 43 14.51 2.62 23.60
N GLU A 44 15.72 2.23 23.19
CA GLU A 44 16.98 2.84 23.64
C GLU A 44 17.13 4.31 23.21
N SER A 45 16.51 4.71 22.10
CA SER A 45 16.57 6.08 21.59
C SER A 45 15.19 6.67 21.36
N ASP A 46 15.11 7.98 21.55
CA ASP A 46 13.91 8.78 21.27
C ASP A 46 13.43 8.60 19.83
N ALA A 47 14.36 8.48 18.88
CA ALA A 47 14.04 8.23 17.47
C ALA A 47 13.32 6.90 17.26
N VAL A 48 13.77 5.82 17.92
CA VAL A 48 13.13 4.50 17.84
C VAL A 48 11.75 4.53 18.49
N ARG A 49 11.62 5.17 19.66
CA ARG A 49 10.33 5.30 20.36
C ARG A 49 9.33 6.13 19.55
N ALA A 50 9.77 7.25 18.99
CA ALA A 50 8.97 8.10 18.11
C ALA A 50 8.53 7.34 16.85
N LYS A 51 9.42 6.55 16.25
CA LYS A 51 9.07 5.75 15.07
C LYS A 51 8.02 4.68 15.37
N ALA A 52 8.14 3.99 16.50
CA ALA A 52 7.13 3.02 16.92
C ALA A 52 5.76 3.68 17.15
N ALA A 53 5.73 4.85 17.79
CA ALA A 53 4.50 5.64 17.97
C ALA A 53 3.88 6.06 16.63
N GLU A 54 4.68 6.60 15.70
CA GLU A 54 4.24 6.98 14.35
C GLU A 54 3.60 5.80 13.61
N VAL A 55 4.25 4.62 13.64
CA VAL A 55 3.74 3.42 12.97
C VAL A 55 2.39 2.99 13.56
N LEU A 56 2.23 3.01 14.89
CA LEU A 56 0.97 2.67 15.54
C LEU A 56 -0.15 3.64 15.15
N LEU A 57 0.14 4.95 15.16
CA LEU A 57 -0.83 5.99 14.82
C LEU A 57 -1.25 5.92 13.34
N ASP A 58 -0.28 5.78 12.43
CA ASP A 58 -0.55 5.64 10.99
C ASP A 58 -1.43 4.42 10.67
N ARG A 59 -1.37 3.36 11.48
CA ARG A 59 -2.19 2.15 11.30
C ARG A 59 -3.56 2.24 11.97
N GLY A 60 -3.66 2.95 13.10
CA GLY A 60 -4.94 3.15 13.80
C GLY A 60 -5.80 4.24 13.18
N TRP A 61 -5.18 5.32 12.69
CA TRP A 61 -5.87 6.53 12.21
C TRP A 61 -5.67 6.80 10.73
N GLY A 62 -4.77 6.07 10.08
CA GLY A 62 -4.36 6.35 8.71
C GLY A 62 -3.26 7.42 8.64
N LYS A 63 -2.63 7.50 7.47
CA LYS A 63 -1.70 8.59 7.15
C LYS A 63 -2.48 9.85 6.79
N ALA A 64 -1.81 11.00 6.91
CA ALA A 64 -2.35 12.26 6.40
C ALA A 64 -2.76 12.14 4.92
N THR A 65 -3.93 12.70 4.59
CA THR A 65 -4.46 12.72 3.22
C THR A 65 -3.44 13.38 2.29
N GLN A 66 -3.01 12.67 1.26
CA GLN A 66 -2.13 13.26 0.25
C GLN A 66 -2.98 14.13 -0.69
N PRO A 67 -2.68 15.43 -0.85
CA PRO A 67 -3.34 16.25 -1.84
C PRO A 67 -2.97 15.73 -3.24
N LEU A 68 -3.98 15.39 -4.03
CA LEU A 68 -3.83 15.05 -5.43
C LEU A 68 -4.00 16.33 -6.26
N SER A 69 -2.90 16.82 -6.84
CA SER A 69 -2.96 17.94 -7.78
C SER A 69 -2.96 17.42 -9.21
N GLY A 70 -3.90 17.88 -10.02
CA GLY A 70 -3.90 17.66 -11.48
C GLY A 70 -3.05 18.70 -12.20
N ASP A 71 -2.52 18.35 -13.39
CA ASP A 71 -1.69 19.23 -14.23
C ASP A 71 -2.48 20.38 -14.89
N GLY A 72 -3.79 20.49 -14.62
CA GLY A 72 -4.67 21.52 -15.17
C GLY A 72 -4.67 22.81 -14.34
N GLU A 73 -5.07 23.91 -14.98
CA GLU A 73 -5.17 25.26 -14.39
C GLU A 73 -6.08 25.32 -13.15
N SER A 74 -6.95 24.33 -12.97
CA SER A 74 -7.88 24.21 -11.83
C SER A 74 -7.36 23.33 -10.68
N GLY A 75 -6.16 22.74 -10.76
CA GLY A 75 -5.51 21.95 -9.70
C GLY A 75 -6.21 20.64 -9.28
N GLY A 76 -7.45 20.41 -9.69
CA GLY A 76 -8.21 19.20 -9.38
C GLY A 76 -7.91 18.04 -10.33
N LEU A 77 -7.97 16.82 -9.79
CA LEU A 77 -7.84 15.59 -10.57
C LEU A 77 -9.17 15.29 -11.29
N VAL A 78 -9.15 15.23 -12.61
CA VAL A 78 -10.34 14.89 -13.43
C VAL A 78 -10.41 13.39 -13.64
N ILE A 79 -11.47 12.75 -13.15
CA ILE A 79 -11.71 11.31 -13.33
C ILE A 79 -12.82 11.12 -14.36
N GLU A 80 -12.50 10.51 -15.50
CA GLU A 80 -13.49 10.10 -16.50
C GLU A 80 -13.81 8.60 -16.34
N ILE A 81 -15.04 8.28 -15.95
CA ILE A 81 -15.51 6.89 -15.79
C ILE A 81 -16.28 6.50 -17.06
N ARG A 82 -15.76 5.52 -17.83
CA ARG A 82 -16.45 4.94 -18.99
C ARG A 82 -16.90 3.51 -18.70
N LYS A 83 -18.19 3.25 -18.82
CA LYS A 83 -18.78 1.91 -18.76
C LYS A 83 -18.91 1.36 -20.19
N TYR A 84 -18.18 0.29 -20.49
CA TYR A 84 -18.36 -0.44 -21.74
C TYR A 84 -19.30 -1.61 -21.49
N THR A 85 -20.41 -1.66 -22.24
CA THR A 85 -21.24 -2.87 -22.36
C THR A 85 -20.91 -3.51 -23.69
N THR A 86 -20.57 -4.80 -23.69
CA THR A 86 -20.44 -5.57 -24.92
C THR A 86 -21.85 -5.79 -25.45
N GLN A 87 -22.21 -5.17 -26.58
CA GLN A 87 -23.36 -5.64 -27.34
C GLN A 87 -22.91 -6.84 -28.17
N GLU A 88 -23.62 -7.97 -28.04
CA GLU A 88 -23.42 -9.12 -28.92
C GLU A 88 -23.73 -8.72 -30.38
N PRO A 89 -22.92 -9.18 -31.35
CA PRO A 89 -23.19 -8.96 -32.76
C PRO A 89 -24.38 -9.82 -33.23
N GLU A 90 -25.21 -9.25 -34.10
CA GLU A 90 -26.33 -9.90 -34.82
C GLU A 90 -25.89 -11.14 -35.63
#